data_AF-A0A2R6GTE6-F1
#
_entry.id   AF-A0A2R6GTE6-F1
#
_cell.length_a   1.000
_cell.length_b   1.000
_cell.length_c   1.000
_cell.angle_alpha   90.00
_cell.angle_beta   90.00
_cell.angle_gamma   90.00
#
_symmetry.space_group_name_H-M   'P 1'
#
loop_
_entity.id
_entity.type
_entity.pdbx_description
1 polymer ?
#
loop_
_entity_poly.entity_id
_entity_poly.type
_entity_poly.pdbx_seq_one_letter_code
_entity_poly.pdbx_strand_id
1 'polypeptide(L)'
;MPTRERSDRDLIRALTGLVVESLSVSHDVTDGTVRCGQCENDRLTVGDPVVVGVTCYEGHSWELQDVYCADHAVESVAAAMPIRAEDQAVASATLEAAGYHSPDGRFHPDALTLGGVTVLDYSPPADGY
;
A
#
# COMPACT_ATOMS: atom_id res chain seq x y z
N MET A 1 20.47 -2.62 -16.14
CA MET A 1 20.06 -1.20 -16.27
C MET A 1 20.29 -0.58 -14.91
N PRO A 2 20.85 0.64 -14.78
CA PRO A 2 21.04 1.23 -13.46
C PRO A 2 19.66 1.45 -12.84
N THR A 3 19.41 0.79 -11.72
CA THR A 3 18.18 0.94 -10.95
C THR A 3 18.16 2.36 -10.41
N ARG A 4 17.23 3.18 -10.90
CA ARG A 4 17.07 4.54 -10.39
C ARG A 4 16.44 4.44 -9.01
N GLU A 5 17.22 4.78 -7.99
CA GLU A 5 16.68 5.15 -6.68
C GLU A 5 15.60 6.22 -6.88
N ARG A 6 14.41 5.97 -6.35
CA ARG A 6 13.29 6.92 -6.42
C ARG A 6 13.39 7.92 -5.27
N SER A 7 13.01 9.17 -5.53
CA SER A 7 12.88 10.15 -4.45
C SER A 7 11.58 9.93 -3.67
N ASP A 8 11.54 10.38 -2.41
CA ASP A 8 10.31 10.36 -1.60
C ASP A 8 9.13 11.03 -2.32
N ARG A 9 9.40 12.12 -3.04
CA ARG A 9 8.37 12.82 -3.81
C ARG A 9 7.78 11.96 -4.93
N ASP A 10 8.61 11.16 -5.60
CA ASP A 10 8.17 10.26 -6.65
C ASP A 10 7.36 9.09 -6.07
N LEU A 11 7.78 8.57 -4.91
CA LEU A 11 7.07 7.54 -4.17
C LEU A 11 5.70 8.04 -3.68
N ILE A 12 5.65 9.20 -3.01
CA ILE A 12 4.39 9.81 -2.56
C ILE A 12 3.42 9.98 -3.72
N ARG A 13 3.90 10.50 -4.86
CA ARG A 13 3.07 10.65 -6.07
C ARG A 13 2.56 9.31 -6.58
N ALA A 14 3.40 8.28 -6.59
CA ALA A 14 3.04 6.97 -7.12
C ALA A 14 2.04 6.21 -6.23
N LEU A 15 2.10 6.44 -4.91
CA LEU A 15 1.27 5.75 -3.93
C LEU A 15 -0.03 6.48 -3.59
N THR A 16 -0.09 7.79 -3.79
CA THR A 16 -1.32 8.57 -3.57
C THR A 16 -2.40 8.13 -4.56
N GLY A 17 -3.58 7.80 -4.05
CA GLY A 17 -4.70 7.28 -4.82
C GLY A 17 -4.57 5.80 -5.20
N LEU A 18 -3.52 5.11 -4.74
CA LEU A 18 -3.41 3.67 -4.92
C LEU A 18 -4.58 2.98 -4.21
N VAL A 19 -5.23 2.07 -4.92
CA VAL A 19 -6.37 1.30 -4.39
C VAL A 19 -5.85 0.29 -3.39
N VAL A 20 -6.53 0.17 -2.26
CA VAL A 20 -6.15 -0.71 -1.15
C VAL A 20 -6.63 -2.14 -1.45
N GLU A 21 -6.26 -2.67 -2.61
CA GLU A 21 -6.61 -4.02 -3.06
C GLU A 21 -5.42 -4.62 -3.79
N SER A 22 -5.10 -5.88 -3.49
CA SER A 22 -4.07 -6.64 -4.21
C SER A 22 -4.32 -8.14 -4.05
N LEU A 23 -3.43 -8.96 -4.62
CA LEU A 23 -3.45 -10.41 -4.37
C LEU A 23 -3.20 -10.77 -2.90
N SER A 24 -2.45 -9.93 -2.17
CA SER A 24 -2.11 -10.14 -0.76
C SER A 24 -3.10 -9.45 0.19
N VAL A 25 -3.78 -8.40 -0.28
CA VAL A 25 -4.71 -7.59 0.51
C VAL A 25 -6.10 -7.68 -0.08
N SER A 26 -6.99 -8.35 0.64
CA SER A 26 -8.40 -8.44 0.27
C SER A 26 -9.19 -7.29 0.89
N HIS A 27 -9.62 -6.37 0.04
CA HIS A 27 -10.55 -5.31 0.39
C HIS A 27 -11.99 -5.76 0.14
N ASP A 28 -12.86 -5.54 1.12
CA ASP A 28 -14.29 -5.69 0.95
C ASP A 28 -14.85 -4.40 0.33
N VAL A 29 -14.80 -4.33 -1.01
CA VAL A 29 -15.30 -3.18 -1.79
C VAL A 29 -16.79 -2.93 -1.62
N THR A 30 -17.55 -3.88 -1.07
CA THR A 30 -18.99 -3.69 -0.82
C THR A 30 -19.22 -3.02 0.52
N ASP A 31 -18.48 -3.43 1.54
CA ASP A 31 -18.56 -2.85 2.89
C ASP A 31 -17.66 -1.63 3.08
N GLY A 32 -16.74 -1.35 2.14
CA GLY A 32 -15.76 -0.26 2.26
C GLY A 32 -14.78 -0.49 3.41
N THR A 33 -14.34 -1.73 3.60
CA THR A 33 -13.46 -2.13 4.71
C THR A 33 -12.30 -3.00 4.28
N VAL A 34 -11.13 -2.73 4.84
CA VAL A 34 -9.93 -3.58 4.71
C VAL A 34 -9.52 -4.11 6.08
N ARG A 35 -8.88 -5.28 6.11
CA ARG A 35 -8.36 -5.85 7.35
C ARG A 35 -6.93 -5.40 7.60
N CYS A 36 -6.59 -5.23 8.87
CA CYS A 36 -5.19 -5.19 9.27
C CYS A 36 -4.57 -6.60 9.18
N GLY A 37 -3.35 -6.74 8.68
CA GLY A 37 -2.62 -8.02 8.59
C GLY A 37 -2.29 -8.68 9.93
N GLN A 38 -2.40 -7.95 11.04
CA GLN A 38 -2.11 -8.44 12.39
C GLN A 38 -3.36 -8.59 13.27
N CYS A 39 -4.43 -7.83 12.98
CA CYS A 39 -5.67 -7.94 13.74
C CYS A 39 -6.48 -9.14 13.31
N GLU A 40 -7.07 -9.88 14.27
CA GLU A 40 -7.98 -10.98 13.93
C GLU A 40 -9.37 -10.49 13.48
N ASN A 41 -9.84 -9.35 13.98
CA ASN A 41 -11.21 -8.87 13.78
C ASN A 41 -11.35 -7.38 13.44
N ASP A 42 -10.23 -6.65 13.36
CA ASP A 42 -10.31 -5.21 13.15
C ASP A 42 -10.53 -4.89 11.67
N ARG A 43 -11.51 -4.03 11.41
CA ARG A 43 -11.91 -3.60 10.07
C ARG A 43 -11.69 -2.10 9.97
N LEU A 44 -10.72 -1.75 9.13
CA LEU A 44 -10.35 -0.38 8.84
C LEU A 44 -11.22 0.17 7.72
N THR A 45 -11.60 1.43 7.83
CA THR A 45 -12.49 2.12 6.90
C THR A 45 -12.02 3.55 6.62
N VAL A 46 -12.82 4.30 5.86
CA VAL A 46 -12.54 5.69 5.47
C VAL A 46 -12.22 6.56 6.68
N GLY A 47 -11.12 7.30 6.59
CA GLY A 47 -10.63 8.21 7.62
C GLY A 47 -9.65 7.55 8.59
N ASP A 48 -9.55 6.22 8.62
CA ASP A 48 -8.61 5.55 9.51
C ASP A 48 -7.17 5.75 9.03
N PRO A 49 -6.23 6.06 9.95
CA PRO A 49 -4.82 6.08 9.66
C PRO A 49 -4.30 4.64 9.53
N VAL A 50 -3.51 4.41 8.49
CA VAL A 50 -2.90 3.11 8.20
C VAL A 50 -1.44 3.25 7.87
N VAL A 51 -0.71 2.15 8.05
CA VAL A 51 0.57 1.92 7.40
C VAL A 51 0.41 0.82 6.37
N VAL A 52 1.04 0.96 5.21
CA VAL A 52 1.03 -0.06 4.17
C VAL A 52 2.45 -0.48 3.81
N GLY A 53 2.62 -1.77 3.56
CA GLY A 53 3.77 -2.29 2.85
C GLY A 53 3.43 -2.42 1.36
N VAL A 54 4.28 -1.91 0.47
CA VAL A 54 4.09 -1.98 -0.97
C VAL A 54 5.34 -2.46 -1.70
N THR A 55 5.15 -3.17 -2.81
CA THR A 55 6.21 -3.62 -3.72
C THR A 55 5.89 -3.19 -5.14
N CYS A 56 6.88 -2.70 -5.89
CA CYS A 56 6.74 -2.36 -7.30
C CYS A 56 7.15 -3.54 -8.17
N TYR A 57 6.17 -4.22 -8.76
CA TYR A 57 6.41 -5.35 -9.64
C TYR A 57 7.03 -4.88 -10.96
N GLU A 58 8.23 -5.38 -11.26
CA GLU A 58 9.01 -5.07 -12.48
C GLU A 58 9.19 -3.56 -12.75
N GLY A 59 9.07 -2.71 -11.73
CA GLY A 59 9.12 -1.25 -11.87
C GLY A 59 7.89 -0.62 -12.55
N HIS A 60 6.80 -1.39 -12.71
CA HIS A 60 5.61 -1.00 -13.47
C HIS A 60 4.41 -0.65 -12.58
N SER A 61 4.03 -1.54 -11.66
CA SER A 61 2.85 -1.36 -10.80
C SER A 61 3.21 -1.54 -9.34
N TRP A 62 2.63 -0.72 -8.47
CA TRP A 62 2.74 -0.88 -7.02
C TRP A 62 1.61 -1.78 -6.53
N GLU A 63 1.95 -2.79 -5.74
CA GLU A 63 1.03 -3.76 -5.17
C GLU A 63 1.16 -3.71 -3.65
N LEU A 64 0.01 -3.63 -2.96
CA LEU A 64 0.00 -3.78 -1.51
C LEU A 64 0.43 -5.20 -1.13
N GLN A 65 1.32 -5.29 -0.15
CA GLN A 65 1.67 -6.55 0.48
C GLN A 65 0.83 -6.75 1.74
N ASP A 66 0.61 -5.69 2.50
CA ASP A 66 -0.16 -5.72 3.73
C ASP A 66 -0.63 -4.31 4.14
N VAL A 67 -1.61 -4.26 5.03
CA VAL A 67 -2.16 -3.03 5.64
C VAL A 67 -2.14 -3.18 7.16
N TYR A 68 -1.71 -2.16 7.86
CA TYR A 68 -1.58 -2.14 9.31
C TYR A 68 -2.39 -0.99 9.91
N CYS A 69 -3.15 -1.27 10.96
CA CYS A 69 -3.79 -0.23 11.75
C CYS A 69 -2.75 0.55 12.57
N ALA A 70 -3.16 1.67 13.17
CA ALA A 70 -2.27 2.49 13.99
C ALA A 70 -1.59 1.73 15.15
N ASP A 71 -2.27 0.75 15.73
CA ASP A 71 -1.72 -0.04 16.86
C ASP A 71 -0.68 -1.08 16.41
N HIS A 72 -0.69 -1.46 15.14
CA HIS A 72 0.24 -2.43 14.54
C HIS A 72 1.14 -1.79 13.49
N ALA A 73 1.31 -0.47 13.54
CA ALA A 73 2.12 0.28 12.60
C ALA A 73 3.56 -0.27 12.53
N VAL A 74 4.06 -0.41 11.31
CA VAL A 74 5.44 -0.79 11.01
C VAL A 74 6.18 0.41 10.42
N GLU A 75 7.47 0.54 10.67
CA GLU A 75 8.23 1.73 10.24
C GLU A 75 9.33 1.39 9.23
N SER A 76 9.52 0.12 8.88
CA SER A 76 10.57 -0.30 7.94
C SER A 76 10.13 -1.43 7.02
N VAL A 77 10.72 -1.48 5.82
CA VAL A 77 10.46 -2.53 4.83
C VAL A 77 10.79 -3.89 5.43
N ALA A 78 11.92 -4.01 6.11
CA ALA A 78 12.34 -5.27 6.72
C ALA A 78 11.40 -5.78 7.83
N ALA A 79 10.65 -4.90 8.50
CA ALA A 79 9.64 -5.28 9.48
C ALA A 79 8.31 -5.68 8.79
N ALA A 80 7.98 -5.05 7.68
CA ALA A 80 6.74 -5.31 6.93
C ALA A 80 6.81 -6.56 6.05
N MET A 81 7.96 -6.80 5.41
CA MET A 81 8.10 -7.84 4.38
C MET A 81 9.56 -8.28 4.17
N PRO A 82 9.80 -9.43 3.54
CA PRO A 82 11.14 -9.80 3.09
C PRO A 82 11.68 -8.80 2.06
N ILE A 83 12.96 -8.44 2.20
CA ILE A 83 13.68 -7.58 1.25
C ILE A 83 13.91 -8.35 -0.06
N ARG A 84 13.61 -7.71 -1.20
CA ARG A 84 13.67 -8.29 -2.54
C ARG A 84 14.42 -7.38 -3.50
N ALA A 85 14.82 -7.93 -4.64
CA ALA A 85 15.41 -7.18 -5.74
C ALA A 85 14.35 -6.42 -6.56
N GLU A 86 13.46 -5.70 -5.87
CA GLU A 86 12.32 -4.94 -6.37
C GLU A 86 12.23 -3.62 -5.59
N ASP A 87 11.61 -2.57 -6.14
CA ASP A 87 11.37 -1.35 -5.36
C ASP A 87 10.34 -1.69 -4.27
N GLN A 88 10.66 -1.47 -3.01
CA GLN A 88 9.76 -1.72 -1.89
C GLN A 88 9.68 -0.49 -1.01
N ALA A 89 8.51 -0.20 -0.46
CA ALA A 89 8.35 0.92 0.46
C ALA A 89 7.37 0.59 1.58
N VAL A 90 7.52 1.31 2.68
CA VAL A 90 6.53 1.42 3.73
C VAL A 90 6.06 2.86 3.77
N ALA A 91 4.75 3.07 3.82
CA ALA A 91 4.16 4.39 3.85
C ALA A 91 3.00 4.46 4.85
N SER A 92 2.89 5.58 5.56
CA SER A 92 1.66 5.92 6.29
C SER A 92 0.69 6.64 5.36
N ALA A 93 -0.60 6.39 5.53
CA ALA A 93 -1.66 6.98 4.73
C ALA A 93 -2.95 7.11 5.55
N THR A 94 -3.93 7.80 5.00
CA THR A 94 -5.33 7.79 5.45
C THR A 94 -6.16 7.05 4.41
N LEU A 95 -7.05 6.18 4.84
CA LEU A 95 -7.98 5.52 3.92
C LEU A 95 -9.02 6.51 3.41
N GLU A 96 -9.19 6.61 2.09
CA GLU A 96 -10.16 7.49 1.43
C GLU A 96 -11.12 6.66 0.55
N ALA A 97 -12.39 7.05 0.46
CA ALA A 97 -13.34 6.48 -0.51
C ALA A 97 -13.31 7.30 -1.81
N ALA A 98 -12.21 7.21 -2.56
CA ALA A 98 -12.11 7.84 -3.88
C ALA A 98 -12.72 6.97 -5.00
N GLY A 99 -12.99 5.70 -4.71
CA GLY A 99 -13.52 4.73 -5.65
C GLY A 99 -12.47 4.16 -6.62
N TYR A 100 -12.84 3.10 -7.34
CA TYR A 100 -11.94 2.37 -8.24
C TYR A 100 -12.68 1.83 -9.46
N HIS A 101 -12.03 1.87 -10.63
CA HIS A 101 -12.46 1.15 -11.81
C HIS A 101 -11.70 -0.17 -11.94
N SER A 102 -12.39 -1.30 -11.75
CA SER A 102 -11.78 -2.61 -11.90
C SER A 102 -11.47 -2.93 -13.37
N PRO A 103 -10.57 -3.91 -13.65
CA PRO A 103 -10.17 -4.24 -15.02
C PRO A 103 -11.33 -4.72 -15.91
N ASP A 104 -12.43 -5.20 -15.32
CA ASP A 104 -13.66 -5.57 -16.02
C ASP A 104 -14.57 -4.36 -16.35
N GLY A 105 -14.13 -3.14 -16.01
CA GLY A 105 -14.79 -1.88 -16.33
C GLY A 105 -15.84 -1.43 -15.31
N ARG A 106 -16.07 -2.19 -14.23
CA ARG A 106 -17.01 -1.78 -13.18
C ARG A 106 -16.40 -0.68 -12.31
N PHE A 107 -17.26 0.25 -11.87
CA PHE A 107 -16.88 1.25 -10.89
C PHE A 107 -17.34 0.80 -9.50
N HIS A 108 -16.43 0.83 -8.54
CA HIS A 108 -16.64 0.51 -7.13
C HIS A 108 -16.49 1.81 -6.33
N PRO A 109 -17.60 2.51 -6.01
CA PRO A 109 -17.54 3.81 -5.32
C PRO A 109 -16.97 3.70 -3.91
N ASP A 110 -17.17 2.56 -3.26
CA ASP A 110 -16.73 2.31 -1.88
C ASP A 110 -15.32 1.69 -1.82
N ALA A 111 -14.60 1.63 -2.95
CA ALA A 111 -13.21 1.20 -2.98
C ALA A 111 -12.32 2.19 -2.21
N LEU A 112 -11.55 1.65 -1.25
CA LEU A 112 -10.61 2.41 -0.46
C LEU A 112 -9.34 2.69 -1.25
N THR A 113 -8.81 3.91 -1.09
CA THR A 113 -7.55 4.37 -1.67
C THR A 113 -6.66 5.03 -0.62
N LEU A 114 -5.36 5.14 -0.92
CA LEU A 114 -4.40 5.81 -0.04
C LEU A 114 -4.39 7.33 -0.24
N GLY A 115 -4.86 8.07 0.76
CA GLY A 115 -4.73 9.53 0.87
C GLY A 115 -3.63 9.96 1.84
N GLY A 116 -3.23 11.23 1.79
CA GLY A 116 -2.31 11.82 2.79
C GLY A 116 -0.97 11.07 2.96
N VAL A 117 -0.44 10.50 1.88
CA VAL A 117 0.68 9.56 1.93
C VAL A 117 1.98 10.22 2.41
N THR A 118 2.67 9.55 3.34
CA THR A 118 4.04 9.85 3.78
C THR A 118 4.88 8.57 3.72
N VAL A 119 6.06 8.63 3.11
CA VAL A 119 6.99 7.49 3.04
C VAL A 119 7.73 7.37 4.38
N LEU A 120 7.73 6.18 4.96
CA LEU A 120 8.44 5.86 6.21
C LEU A 120 9.78 5.21 5.93
N ASP A 121 9.83 4.29 4.95
CA ASP A 121 11.05 3.59 4.56
C ASP A 121 10.97 3.15 3.09
N TYR A 122 12.14 3.01 2.45
CA TYR A 122 12.26 2.62 1.05
C TYR A 122 13.50 1.72 0.86
N SER A 123 13.29 0.58 0.21
CA SER A 123 14.32 -0.37 -0.18
C SER A 123 14.36 -0.43 -1.71
N PRO A 124 15.40 0.12 -2.37
CA PRO A 124 15.61 -0.05 -3.80
C PRO A 124 15.95 -1.51 -4.14
N PRO A 125 15.85 -1.92 -5.43
CA PRO A 125 16.17 -3.28 -5.85
C PRO A 125 17.62 -3.71 -5.56
N ALA A 126 18.54 -2.76 -5.39
CA ALA A 126 19.94 -3.04 -5.08
C ALA A 126 20.14 -3.64 -3.67
N ASP A 127 19.15 -3.49 -2.78
CA ASP A 127 19.21 -4.00 -1.41
C ASP A 127 18.74 -5.45 -1.29
N GLY A 128 18.11 -5.98 -2.34
CA GLY A 128 17.73 -7.39 -2.47
C GLY A 128 18.90 -8.28 -2.88
N TYR A 129 18.96 -9.47 -2.28
CA TYR A 129 19.97 -10.50 -2.54
C TYR A 129 19.39 -11.75 -3.19
#